data_AF-A0A7S2VXU0-F1
#
_entry.id   AF-A0A7S2VXU0-F1
#
_cell.length_a   1.000
_cell.length_b   1.000
_cell.length_c   1.000
_cell.angle_alpha   90.00
_cell.angle_beta   90.00
_cell.angle_gamma   90.00
#
_symmetry.space_group_name_H-M   'P 1'
#
loop_
_entity.id
_entity.type
_entity.pdbx_description
1 polymer ?
#
loop_
_entity_poly.entity_id
_entity_poly.type
_entity_poly.pdbx_seq_one_letter_code
_entity_poly.pdbx_strand_id
1 'polypeptide(L)'
;SERSAADGARMGELTFDDLHLRMRRAMRPDAAKTDADATKRHVEDGARIVACAPGSTSVVLQMPRGNLETVAPKALVLPAVACALRAGRYADAYALAAKQRVDLNLIVDYGWPNFIDAAEAFVRDVNSADAIMELLEALDDVDVTAKGGIYEELARLYPPRVTTPTDAGDDDC
;
A
#
# COMPACT_ATOMS: atom_id res chain seq x y z
N SER A 1 -15.65 -58.19 9.67
CA SER A 1 -16.20 -58.13 8.30
C SER A 1 -16.80 -56.77 8.06
N GLU A 2 -16.61 -56.30 6.83
CA GLU A 2 -16.79 -54.94 6.32
C GLU A 2 -18.12 -54.24 6.64
N ARG A 3 -18.06 -52.89 6.69
CA ARG A 3 -18.72 -52.05 5.68
C ARG A 3 -18.06 -50.69 5.58
N SER A 4 -17.76 -50.35 4.32
CA SER A 4 -17.20 -49.12 3.79
C SER A 4 -18.32 -48.20 3.27
N ALA A 5 -17.99 -46.91 3.14
CA ALA A 5 -18.54 -45.89 2.25
C ALA A 5 -19.89 -45.21 2.58
N ALA A 6 -19.80 -43.90 2.85
CA ALA A 6 -20.62 -42.80 2.30
C ALA A 6 -19.95 -41.51 2.80
N ASP A 7 -18.93 -40.97 2.15
CA ASP A 7 -19.01 -40.11 0.96
C ASP A 7 -20.31 -39.30 0.84
N GLY A 8 -20.13 -37.99 0.70
CA GLY A 8 -21.16 -36.98 0.82
C GLY A 8 -20.60 -35.63 1.25
N ALA A 9 -19.46 -35.23 0.66
CA ALA A 9 -19.05 -33.84 0.65
C ALA A 9 -20.22 -32.99 0.15
N ARG A 10 -20.72 -32.07 0.99
CA ARG A 10 -21.61 -31.00 0.55
C ARG A 10 -20.79 -30.02 -0.28
N MET A 11 -20.57 -30.41 -1.53
CA MET A 11 -20.12 -29.56 -2.63
C MET A 11 -21.32 -28.76 -3.12
N GLY A 12 -21.43 -27.49 -2.75
CA GLY A 12 -22.51 -26.66 -3.29
C GLY A 12 -22.81 -25.40 -2.49
N GLU A 13 -21.85 -24.47 -2.47
CA GLU A 13 -22.09 -23.01 -2.51
C GLU A 13 -20.71 -22.32 -2.55
N LEU A 14 -20.05 -22.39 -3.70
CA LEU A 14 -18.99 -21.44 -4.00
C LEU A 14 -19.73 -20.16 -4.42
N THR A 15 -19.89 -19.21 -3.50
CA THR A 15 -20.23 -17.84 -3.90
C THR A 15 -19.11 -17.36 -4.84
N PHE A 16 -19.45 -16.54 -5.83
CA PHE A 16 -18.45 -16.02 -6.78
C PHE A 16 -17.27 -15.35 -6.06
N ASP A 17 -17.55 -14.77 -4.89
CA ASP A 17 -16.58 -14.17 -3.97
C ASP A 17 -15.55 -15.18 -3.42
N ASP A 18 -15.96 -16.42 -3.09
CA ASP A 18 -15.07 -17.46 -2.54
C ASP A 18 -14.12 -18.03 -3.60
N LEU A 19 -14.59 -18.17 -4.85
CA LEU A 19 -13.72 -18.62 -5.95
C LEU A 19 -12.69 -17.56 -6.33
N HIS A 20 -13.11 -16.30 -6.46
CA HIS A 20 -12.21 -15.21 -6.83
C HIS A 20 -11.10 -15.02 -5.79
N LEU A 21 -11.46 -15.06 -4.50
CA LEU A 21 -10.49 -14.95 -3.40
C LEU A 21 -9.50 -16.13 -3.38
N ARG A 22 -9.98 -17.35 -3.61
CA ARG A 22 -9.11 -18.55 -3.68
C ARG A 22 -8.17 -18.52 -4.89
N MET A 23 -8.64 -18.07 -6.05
CA MET A 23 -7.80 -17.91 -7.25
C MET A 23 -6.70 -16.87 -7.03
N ARG A 24 -7.02 -15.76 -6.37
CA ARG A 24 -6.04 -14.73 -6.00
C ARG A 24 -4.99 -15.27 -5.03
N ARG A 25 -5.40 -15.97 -3.97
CA ARG A 25 -4.48 -16.61 -3.02
C ARG A 25 -3.55 -17.61 -3.71
N ALA A 26 -4.06 -18.40 -4.67
CA ALA A 26 -3.26 -19.36 -5.41
C ALA A 26 -2.28 -18.73 -6.42
N MET A 27 -2.58 -17.52 -6.94
CA MET A 27 -1.74 -16.78 -7.89
C MET A 27 -0.76 -15.82 -7.21
N ARG A 28 -0.95 -15.51 -5.93
CA ARG A 28 0.00 -14.74 -5.12
C ARG A 28 1.04 -15.73 -4.59
N PRO A 29 2.33 -15.62 -4.96
CA PRO A 29 3.33 -16.58 -4.49
C PRO A 29 3.39 -16.54 -2.95
N ASP A 30 3.18 -17.70 -2.30
CA ASP A 30 3.20 -17.90 -0.84
C ASP A 30 4.56 -17.56 -0.16
N ALA A 31 5.53 -17.07 -0.92
CA ALA A 31 6.91 -16.90 -0.46
C ALA A 31 7.55 -15.63 -1.02
N ALA A 32 7.23 -14.51 -0.38
CA ALA A 32 8.20 -13.45 -0.19
C ALA A 32 7.99 -12.82 1.19
N LYS A 33 8.03 -13.64 2.25
CA LYS A 33 8.51 -13.17 3.56
C LYS A 33 10.00 -12.86 3.43
N THR A 34 10.33 -11.86 2.63
CA THR A 34 11.57 -11.13 2.82
C THR A 34 11.44 -10.41 4.15
N ASP A 35 12.52 -10.22 4.89
CA ASP A 35 12.66 -9.17 5.91
C ASP A 35 12.57 -7.77 5.24
N ALA A 36 11.57 -7.57 4.38
CA ALA A 36 11.41 -6.45 3.47
C ALA A 36 10.72 -5.33 4.22
N ASP A 37 11.50 -4.65 5.04
CA ASP A 37 11.26 -3.23 5.27
C ASP A 37 11.16 -2.56 3.90
N ALA A 38 9.93 -2.14 3.54
CA ALA A 38 9.63 -1.57 2.24
C ALA A 38 10.47 -0.32 1.94
N THR A 39 11.08 0.31 2.96
CA THR A 39 11.93 1.50 2.79
C THR A 39 13.34 1.17 2.29
N LYS A 40 13.79 -0.08 2.38
CA LYS A 40 15.14 -0.49 1.96
C LYS A 40 15.18 -0.82 0.47
N ARG A 41 16.25 -0.38 -0.20
CA ARG A 41 16.54 -0.67 -1.61
C ARG A 41 18.02 -0.96 -1.78
N HIS A 42 18.36 -2.08 -2.44
CA HIS A 42 19.72 -2.37 -2.86
C HIS A 42 20.13 -1.49 -4.05
N VAL A 43 21.38 -1.04 -4.05
CA VAL A 43 21.99 -0.22 -5.11
C VAL A 43 23.35 -0.82 -5.50
N GLU A 44 23.88 -0.44 -6.66
CA GLU A 44 25.24 -0.85 -7.08
C GLU A 44 26.28 -0.27 -6.13
N ASP A 45 27.29 -1.08 -5.77
CA ASP A 45 28.39 -0.64 -4.92
C ASP A 45 29.12 0.55 -5.56
N GLY A 46 29.23 1.64 -4.81
CA GLY A 46 29.84 2.89 -5.26
C GLY A 46 28.87 3.90 -5.88
N ALA A 47 27.58 3.58 -5.98
CA ALA A 47 26.56 4.56 -6.35
C ALA A 47 26.48 5.71 -5.31
N ARG A 48 26.27 6.94 -5.77
CA ARG A 48 26.23 8.14 -4.92
C ARG A 48 24.98 8.96 -5.19
N ILE A 49 24.33 9.45 -4.14
CA ILE A 49 23.28 10.46 -4.27
C ILE A 49 23.93 11.79 -4.63
N VAL A 50 23.52 12.38 -5.76
CA VAL A 50 24.06 13.66 -6.24
C VAL A 50 23.03 14.79 -6.22
N ALA A 51 21.74 14.48 -6.24
CA ALA A 51 20.67 15.48 -6.10
C ALA A 51 19.39 14.86 -5.52
N CYS A 52 18.66 15.68 -4.77
CA CYS A 52 17.27 15.43 -4.35
C CYS A 52 16.59 16.80 -4.25
N ALA A 53 15.49 17.00 -4.97
CA ALA A 53 14.76 18.26 -4.92
C ALA A 53 13.89 18.30 -3.65
N PRO A 54 13.84 19.43 -2.91
CA PRO A 54 12.93 19.58 -1.78
C PRO A 54 11.48 19.28 -2.18
N GLY A 55 10.76 18.53 -1.35
CA GLY A 55 9.39 18.08 -1.63
C GLY A 55 9.28 17.00 -2.71
N SER A 56 10.37 16.55 -3.32
CA SER A 56 10.36 15.43 -4.27
C SER A 56 10.56 14.10 -3.58
N THR A 57 9.92 13.07 -4.12
CA THR A 57 10.17 11.67 -3.77
C THR A 57 11.27 11.03 -4.63
N SER A 58 11.86 11.80 -5.55
CA SER A 58 12.87 11.32 -6.50
C SER A 58 14.28 11.78 -6.13
N VAL A 59 15.23 10.88 -6.29
CA VAL A 59 16.65 11.05 -6.01
C VAL A 59 17.44 10.75 -7.28
N VAL A 60 18.45 11.55 -7.57
CA VAL A 60 19.40 11.29 -8.66
C VAL A 60 20.62 10.59 -8.08
N LEU A 61 20.89 9.39 -8.59
CA LEU A 61 22.06 8.58 -8.31
C LEU A 61 23.07 8.73 -9.45
N GLN A 62 24.34 8.94 -9.09
CA GLN A 62 25.45 8.70 -9.99
C GLN A 62 25.95 7.28 -9.79
N MET A 63 25.86 6.47 -10.83
CA MET A 63 26.37 5.10 -10.85
C MET A 63 27.90 5.11 -10.94
N PRO A 64 28.60 4.05 -10.49
CA PRO A 64 30.07 3.99 -10.52
C PRO A 64 30.69 4.24 -11.90
N ARG A 65 29.94 3.91 -12.97
CA ARG A 65 30.35 4.08 -14.38
C ARG A 65 30.09 5.50 -14.92
N GLY A 66 29.59 6.41 -14.10
CA GLY A 66 29.30 7.80 -14.45
C GLY A 66 27.89 8.06 -14.99
N ASN A 67 27.04 7.03 -15.16
CA ASN A 67 25.64 7.22 -15.56
C ASN A 67 24.85 7.91 -14.44
N LEU A 68 23.86 8.74 -14.81
CA LEU A 68 22.91 9.33 -13.87
C LEU A 68 21.58 8.59 -13.96
N GLU A 69 21.08 8.13 -12.82
CA GLU A 69 19.81 7.42 -12.71
C GLU A 69 18.89 8.14 -11.75
N THR A 70 17.65 8.42 -12.16
CA THR A 70 16.64 8.97 -11.27
C THR A 70 15.79 7.84 -10.72
N VAL A 71 15.71 7.74 -9.39
CA VAL A 71 14.95 6.70 -8.68
C VAL A 71 14.02 7.34 -7.65
N ALA A 72 12.89 6.71 -7.37
CA ALA A 72 11.99 7.11 -6.29
C ALA A 72 12.00 6.05 -5.18
N PRO A 73 12.91 6.14 -4.18
CA PRO A 73 12.99 5.15 -3.13
C PRO A 73 11.74 5.19 -2.25
N LYS A 74 11.24 4.02 -1.84
CA LYS A 74 10.06 3.91 -0.96
C LYS A 74 10.25 4.62 0.38
N ALA A 75 11.49 4.76 0.85
CA ALA A 75 11.82 5.60 2.01
C ALA A 75 11.36 7.07 1.89
N LEU A 76 11.24 7.61 0.67
CA LEU A 76 10.69 8.96 0.43
C LEU A 76 9.23 8.93 -0.04
N VAL A 77 8.86 7.91 -0.81
CA VAL A 77 7.48 7.76 -1.32
C VAL A 77 6.49 7.50 -0.19
N LEU A 78 6.79 6.57 0.72
CA LEU A 78 5.84 6.16 1.75
C LEU A 78 5.49 7.30 2.72
N PRO A 79 6.45 8.09 3.25
CA PRO A 79 6.13 9.31 4.01
C PRO A 79 5.26 10.30 3.24
N ALA A 80 5.56 10.54 1.97
CA ALA A 80 4.77 11.46 1.15
C ALA A 80 3.32 10.97 0.95
N VAL A 81 3.12 9.66 0.75
CA VAL A 81 1.79 9.03 0.72
C VAL A 81 1.08 9.22 2.07
N ALA A 82 1.74 8.89 3.18
CA ALA A 82 1.16 9.04 4.52
C ALA A 82 0.78 10.50 4.82
N CYS A 83 1.62 11.47 4.46
CA CYS A 83 1.30 12.90 4.62
C CYS A 83 0.09 13.31 3.78
N ALA A 84 -0.02 12.84 2.53
CA ALA A 84 -1.18 13.11 1.69
C ALA A 84 -2.47 12.49 2.27
N LEU A 85 -2.41 11.25 2.77
CA LEU A 85 -3.53 10.58 3.45
C LEU A 85 -3.96 11.34 4.72
N ARG A 86 -3.00 11.75 5.56
CA ARG A 86 -3.26 12.55 6.77
C ARG A 86 -3.90 13.90 6.46
N ALA A 87 -3.58 14.50 5.32
CA ALA A 87 -4.13 15.77 4.88
C ALA A 87 -5.46 15.62 4.11
N GLY A 88 -5.97 14.40 3.92
CA GLY A 88 -7.17 14.15 3.12
C GLY A 88 -7.00 14.43 1.63
N ARG A 89 -5.75 14.52 1.13
CA ARG A 89 -5.43 14.65 -0.30
C ARG A 89 -5.34 13.26 -0.93
N TYR A 90 -6.49 12.64 -1.12
CA TYR A 90 -6.60 11.25 -1.57
C TYR A 90 -6.18 11.05 -3.02
N ALA A 91 -6.47 12.02 -3.90
CA ALA A 91 -6.02 11.98 -5.29
C ALA A 91 -4.50 11.94 -5.40
N ASP A 92 -3.80 12.79 -4.61
CA ASP A 92 -2.34 12.82 -4.57
C ASP A 92 -1.77 11.52 -4.00
N ALA A 93 -2.36 11.02 -2.90
CA ALA A 93 -1.95 9.78 -2.26
C ALA A 93 -2.08 8.59 -3.21
N TYR A 94 -3.24 8.45 -3.87
CA TYR A 94 -3.50 7.40 -4.85
C TYR A 94 -2.55 7.51 -6.05
N ALA A 95 -2.42 8.70 -6.66
CA ALA A 95 -1.58 8.88 -7.84
C ALA A 95 -0.11 8.54 -7.55
N LEU A 96 0.40 8.93 -6.38
CA LEU A 96 1.77 8.60 -5.98
C LEU A 96 1.92 7.11 -5.67
N ALA A 97 0.98 6.50 -4.95
CA ALA A 97 1.00 5.08 -4.61
C ALA A 97 0.96 4.20 -5.88
N ALA A 98 0.03 4.48 -6.80
CA ALA A 98 -0.11 3.77 -8.07
C ALA A 98 1.14 3.92 -8.94
N LYS A 99 1.65 5.16 -9.09
CA LYS A 99 2.86 5.44 -9.89
C LYS A 99 4.08 4.67 -9.38
N GLN A 100 4.23 4.54 -8.07
CA GLN A 100 5.40 3.92 -7.44
C GLN A 100 5.18 2.46 -7.01
N ARG A 101 4.05 1.85 -7.43
CA ARG A 101 3.70 0.46 -7.11
C ARG A 101 3.78 0.20 -5.60
N VAL A 102 3.21 1.12 -4.82
CA VAL A 102 2.86 0.88 -3.43
C VAL A 102 1.59 0.03 -3.43
N ASP A 103 1.53 -0.94 -2.52
CA ASP A 103 0.33 -1.75 -2.34
C ASP A 103 -0.83 -0.82 -1.93
N LEU A 104 -1.88 -0.78 -2.77
CA LEU A 104 -2.99 0.16 -2.58
C LEU A 104 -3.87 -0.22 -1.38
N ASN A 105 -3.74 -1.43 -0.82
CA ASN A 105 -4.40 -1.78 0.45
C ASN A 105 -4.00 -0.80 1.58
N LEU A 106 -2.79 -0.24 1.49
CA LEU A 106 -2.31 0.79 2.41
C LEU A 106 -3.25 2.00 2.51
N ILE A 107 -3.91 2.41 1.42
CA ILE A 107 -4.81 3.58 1.43
C ILE A 107 -5.95 3.40 2.43
N VAL A 108 -6.44 2.16 2.56
CA VAL A 108 -7.53 1.79 3.46
C VAL A 108 -6.99 1.43 4.85
N ASP A 109 -6.01 0.53 4.91
CA ASP A 109 -5.45 0.01 6.17
C ASP A 109 -4.84 1.10 7.02
N TYR A 110 -4.20 2.10 6.40
CA TYR A 110 -3.51 3.18 7.11
C TYR A 110 -4.40 3.90 8.12
N GLY A 111 -5.70 4.07 7.81
CA GLY A 111 -6.67 4.76 8.67
C GLY A 111 -7.83 3.88 9.12
N TRP A 112 -7.74 2.56 8.99
CA TRP A 112 -8.84 1.66 9.35
C TRP A 112 -9.15 1.70 10.86
N PRO A 113 -10.44 1.65 11.28
CA PRO A 113 -11.67 1.62 10.48
C PRO A 113 -12.19 3.00 10.05
N ASN A 114 -11.55 4.09 10.46
CA ASN A 114 -12.00 5.46 10.20
C ASN A 114 -12.03 5.83 8.71
N PHE A 115 -11.31 5.09 7.85
CA PHE A 115 -11.37 5.26 6.40
C PHE A 115 -12.82 5.14 5.86
N ILE A 116 -13.69 4.37 6.50
CA ILE A 116 -15.09 4.22 6.07
C ILE A 116 -15.82 5.56 6.04
N ASP A 117 -15.61 6.41 7.05
CA ASP A 117 -16.21 7.75 7.11
C ASP A 117 -15.61 8.70 6.06
N ALA A 118 -14.36 8.43 5.64
CA ALA A 118 -13.65 9.19 4.62
C ALA A 118 -13.87 8.66 3.18
N ALA A 119 -14.50 7.50 3.00
CA ALA A 119 -14.59 6.83 1.71
C ALA A 119 -15.31 7.67 0.64
N GLU A 120 -16.36 8.40 1.03
CA GLU A 120 -17.04 9.32 0.11
C GLU A 120 -16.12 10.45 -0.36
N ALA A 121 -15.33 11.02 0.56
CA ALA A 121 -14.35 12.06 0.23
C ALA A 121 -13.24 11.51 -0.68
N PHE A 122 -12.77 10.28 -0.41
CA PHE A 122 -11.80 9.59 -1.26
C PHE A 122 -12.31 9.43 -2.69
N VAL A 123 -13.51 8.88 -2.88
CA VAL A 123 -14.09 8.64 -4.22
C VAL A 123 -14.27 9.96 -4.97
N ARG A 124 -14.76 11.00 -4.28
CA ARG A 124 -14.96 12.33 -4.87
C ARG A 124 -13.65 12.98 -5.28
N ASP A 125 -12.60 12.84 -4.47
CA ASP A 125 -11.29 13.47 -4.74
C ASP A 125 -10.55 12.74 -5.87
N VAL A 126 -10.51 11.40 -5.85
CA VAL A 126 -9.85 10.59 -6.90
C VAL A 126 -10.59 10.69 -8.24
N ASN A 127 -11.92 10.73 -8.23
CA ASN A 127 -12.77 11.02 -9.40
C ASN A 127 -12.42 10.21 -10.67
N SER A 128 -12.11 8.92 -10.52
CA SER A 128 -11.77 8.03 -11.64
C SER A 128 -12.25 6.61 -11.38
N ALA A 129 -13.16 6.11 -12.21
CA ALA A 129 -13.72 4.76 -12.06
C ALA A 129 -12.61 3.68 -12.13
N ASP A 130 -11.64 3.84 -13.04
CA ASP A 130 -10.52 2.90 -13.19
C ASP A 130 -9.65 2.86 -11.93
N ALA A 131 -9.41 4.02 -11.31
CA ALA A 131 -8.65 4.11 -10.07
C ALA A 131 -9.37 3.42 -8.90
N ILE A 132 -10.70 3.60 -8.82
CA ILE A 132 -11.51 2.92 -7.80
C ILE A 132 -11.52 1.41 -8.04
N MET A 133 -11.64 0.95 -9.30
CA MET A 133 -11.57 -0.48 -9.62
C MET A 133 -10.20 -1.06 -9.28
N GLU A 134 -9.10 -0.38 -9.58
CA GLU A 134 -7.75 -0.80 -9.22
C GLU A 134 -7.58 -0.91 -7.69
N LEU A 135 -8.11 0.06 -6.94
CA LEU A 135 -8.10 -0.02 -5.47
C LEU A 135 -8.88 -1.25 -4.99
N LEU A 136 -10.12 -1.44 -5.44
CA LEU A 136 -10.96 -2.59 -5.05
C LEU A 136 -10.29 -3.92 -5.41
N GLU A 137 -9.60 -3.96 -6.55
CA GLU A 137 -8.79 -5.09 -6.96
C GLU A 137 -7.49 -5.25 -6.15
N ALA A 138 -7.03 -4.25 -5.43
CA ALA A 138 -5.86 -4.41 -4.55
C ALA A 138 -6.24 -4.84 -3.14
N LEU A 139 -7.50 -4.65 -2.73
CA LEU A 139 -7.93 -4.95 -1.37
C LEU A 139 -7.76 -6.42 -1.01
N ASP A 140 -7.26 -6.66 0.19
CA ASP A 140 -7.06 -7.98 0.79
C ASP A 140 -7.48 -7.94 2.27
N ASP A 141 -7.75 -9.10 2.87
CA ASP A 141 -8.14 -9.21 4.29
C ASP A 141 -6.96 -9.08 5.26
N VAL A 142 -5.76 -8.87 4.73
CA VAL A 142 -4.50 -8.74 5.48
C VAL A 142 -4.16 -7.27 5.69
N ASP A 143 -4.15 -6.83 6.95
CA ASP A 143 -3.66 -5.50 7.33
C ASP A 143 -2.15 -5.35 7.06
N VAL A 144 -1.80 -4.53 6.06
CA VAL A 144 -0.40 -4.30 5.65
C VAL A 144 0.38 -3.39 6.61
N THR A 145 -0.31 -2.74 7.55
CA THR A 145 0.26 -1.84 8.57
C THR A 145 0.41 -2.48 9.94
N ALA A 146 -0.17 -3.68 10.14
CA ALA A 146 -0.05 -4.46 11.36
C ALA A 146 1.42 -4.75 11.72
N LYS A 147 1.65 -5.09 12.99
CA LYS A 147 2.97 -5.51 13.48
C LYS A 147 3.49 -6.73 12.70
N GLY A 148 4.70 -6.63 12.17
CA GLY A 148 5.33 -7.59 11.27
C GLY A 148 4.90 -7.43 9.79
N GLY A 149 4.04 -6.46 9.50
CA GLY A 149 3.60 -6.10 8.15
C GLY A 149 4.63 -5.22 7.42
N ILE A 150 4.52 -5.16 6.09
CA ILE A 150 5.47 -4.47 5.21
C ILE A 150 5.50 -2.95 5.41
N TYR A 151 4.46 -2.38 6.01
CA TYR A 151 4.36 -0.94 6.31
C TYR A 151 4.23 -0.63 7.81
N GLU A 152 4.60 -1.57 8.70
CA GLU A 152 4.63 -1.32 10.16
C GLU A 152 5.41 -0.04 10.51
N GLU A 153 6.63 0.09 9.98
CA GLU A 153 7.48 1.25 10.27
C GLU A 153 6.90 2.57 9.75
N LEU A 154 6.17 2.54 8.62
CA LEU A 154 5.46 3.71 8.12
C LEU A 154 4.39 4.15 9.11
N ALA A 155 3.53 3.23 9.55
CA ALA A 155 2.46 3.53 10.50
C ALA A 155 3.01 3.96 11.87
N ARG A 156 4.16 3.41 12.28
CA ARG A 156 4.85 3.80 13.52
C ARG A 156 5.41 5.22 13.46
N LEU A 157 6.05 5.60 12.35
CA LEU A 157 6.70 6.91 12.19
C LEU A 157 5.69 8.01 11.81
N TYR A 158 4.67 7.66 11.04
CA TYR A 158 3.63 8.56 10.55
C TYR A 158 2.27 7.96 10.93
N PRO A 159 1.84 8.05 12.21
CA PRO A 159 0.56 7.49 12.62
C PRO A 159 -0.60 8.18 11.89
N PRO A 160 -1.71 7.48 11.60
CA PRO A 160 -2.88 8.10 11.00
C PRO A 160 -3.46 9.19 11.90
N ARG A 161 -4.14 10.16 11.28
CA ARG A 161 -4.87 11.16 12.07
C ARG A 161 -6.06 10.49 12.76
N VAL A 162 -6.13 10.67 14.07
CA VAL A 162 -7.36 10.45 14.83
C VAL A 162 -8.16 11.74 14.66
N THR A 163 -9.24 11.69 13.90
CA THR A 163 -10.15 12.84 13.77
C THR A 163 -10.81 13.09 15.12
N THR A 164 -10.26 14.00 15.91
CA THR A 164 -11.02 14.66 16.97
C THR A 164 -11.71 15.89 16.36
N PRO A 165 -12.92 16.29 16.81
CA PRO A 165 -13.69 17.37 16.17
C PRO A 165 -13.02 18.76 16.14
N THR A 166 -11.81 18.94 16.69
CA THR A 166 -11.23 20.26 17.00
C THR A 166 -10.01 20.65 16.15
N ASP A 167 -9.31 19.71 15.49
CA ASP A 167 -7.97 19.97 14.90
C ASP A 167 -7.99 20.36 13.41
N ALA A 168 -8.79 21.38 13.05
CA ALA A 168 -8.89 21.87 11.67
C ALA A 168 -7.83 22.93 11.28
N GLY A 169 -6.84 23.21 12.13
CA GLY A 169 -5.82 24.23 11.88
C GLY A 169 -4.45 23.72 12.25
N ASP A 170 -3.50 23.93 11.35
CA ASP A 170 -2.06 23.69 11.49
C ASP A 170 -1.63 22.25 11.17
N ASP A 171 -1.09 22.05 9.96
CA ASP A 171 0.00 21.11 9.77
C ASP A 171 0.82 21.58 8.57
N ASP A 172 2.03 22.04 8.87
CA ASP A 172 3.08 22.36 7.92
C ASP A 172 3.73 21.02 7.51
N CYS A 173 3.64 20.69 6.22
CA CYS A 173 4.34 19.59 5.58
C CYS A 173 4.93 20.10 4.27
#